data_AF-A4J4E7-F1
#
_entry.id   AF-A4J4E7-F1
#
_cell.length_a   1.000
_cell.length_b   1.000
_cell.length_c   1.000
_cell.angle_alpha   90.00
_cell.angle_beta   90.00
_cell.angle_gamma   90.00
#
_symmetry.space_group_name_H-M   'P 1'
#
loop_
_entity.id
_entity.type
_entity.pdbx_description
1 polymer ?
#
loop_
_entity_poly.entity_id
_entity_poly.type
_entity_poly.pdbx_seq_one_letter_code
_entity_poly.pdbx_strand_id
1 'polypeptide(L)'
;MSQEEKFDVIGEYGGSAYSPDFGAWADLNYEDNGKEYARTTMVLVHPAWTEPLEAAGGEYSPPTWAYDPEADMYLLLLKWQNGVRLPIAFSKEDAGKLLSDEYVNNPFDIMISNKKLTGDIGEDDTLKYHVIWDAKFSKSPQAAWPE
;
A
#
# COMPACT_ATOMS: atom_id res chain seq x y z
N MET A 1 9.47 -22.66 27.86
CA MET A 1 9.37 -23.62 26.74
C MET A 1 7.89 -23.95 26.60
N SER A 2 7.14 -23.56 25.57
CA SER A 2 7.51 -23.12 24.23
C SER A 2 6.28 -22.38 23.67
N GLN A 3 6.45 -21.21 23.07
CA GLN A 3 5.46 -20.65 22.13
C GLN A 3 6.24 -20.33 20.86
N GLU A 4 6.23 -21.30 19.95
CA GLU A 4 6.38 -21.00 18.53
C GLU A 4 5.04 -20.41 18.07
N GLU A 5 4.90 -19.09 18.13
CA GLU A 5 3.93 -18.42 17.25
C GLU A 5 4.60 -18.33 15.89
N LYS A 6 4.15 -19.24 15.01
CA LYS A 6 4.62 -19.38 13.64
C LYS A 6 4.24 -18.12 12.86
N PHE A 7 5.30 -17.44 12.44
CA PHE A 7 5.42 -16.30 11.54
C PHE A 7 4.60 -16.35 10.25
N ASP A 8 4.41 -15.17 9.67
CA ASP A 8 4.29 -14.80 8.26
C ASP A 8 3.55 -15.76 7.33
N VAL A 9 2.31 -15.38 7.00
CA VAL A 9 1.67 -15.83 5.75
C VAL A 9 1.37 -14.60 4.91
N ILE A 10 2.36 -14.17 4.12
CA ILE A 10 2.07 -13.43 2.88
C ILE A 10 1.36 -14.44 1.97
N GLY A 11 0.05 -14.29 1.81
CA GLY A 11 -0.68 -15.00 0.77
C GLY A 11 -0.22 -14.49 -0.59
N GLU A 12 0.77 -15.16 -1.20
CA GLU A 12 1.20 -14.83 -2.56
C GLU A 12 0.06 -15.16 -3.55
N TYR A 13 -0.79 -14.17 -3.83
CA TYR A 13 -1.68 -14.20 -4.99
C TYR A 13 -0.91 -13.72 -6.22
N GLY A 14 -0.19 -14.65 -6.86
CA GLY A 14 0.67 -14.36 -8.00
C GLY A 14 2.12 -14.12 -7.56
N GLY A 15 3.04 -14.86 -8.17
CA GLY A 15 4.39 -15.07 -7.66
C GLY A 15 5.17 -13.79 -7.36
N SER A 16 5.89 -13.81 -6.24
CA SER A 16 7.06 -12.98 -5.96
C SER A 16 6.81 -11.48 -6.13
N ALA A 17 6.40 -10.76 -5.07
CA ALA A 17 6.21 -9.30 -5.04
C ALA A 17 7.21 -8.52 -5.92
N TYR A 18 6.87 -8.32 -7.19
CA TYR A 18 7.69 -7.68 -8.22
C TYR A 18 6.71 -7.07 -9.20
N SER A 19 6.17 -5.93 -8.83
CA SER A 19 6.08 -4.77 -9.71
C SER A 19 5.36 -3.65 -8.95
N PRO A 20 5.64 -2.38 -9.20
CA PRO A 20 4.65 -1.31 -9.03
C PRO A 20 3.29 -1.59 -9.70
N ASP A 21 3.15 -2.67 -10.48
CA ASP A 21 1.92 -3.04 -11.17
C ASP A 21 0.85 -3.68 -10.26
N PHE A 22 1.13 -4.37 -9.15
CA PHE A 22 0.06 -4.77 -8.21
C PHE A 22 0.58 -4.97 -6.79
N GLY A 23 -0.07 -4.33 -5.82
CA GLY A 23 0.26 -4.46 -4.41
C GLY A 23 -0.06 -5.85 -3.87
N ALA A 24 0.77 -6.37 -2.97
CA ALA A 24 0.48 -7.63 -2.29
C ALA A 24 -0.37 -7.34 -1.05
N TRP A 25 -1.46 -8.07 -0.84
CA TRP A 25 -2.16 -8.05 0.44
C TRP A 25 -1.35 -8.83 1.47
N ALA A 26 -1.20 -8.24 2.65
CA ALA A 26 -0.59 -8.87 3.80
C ALA A 26 -1.37 -8.48 5.06
N ASP A 27 -1.57 -9.44 5.96
CA ASP A 27 -2.02 -9.14 7.30
C ASP A 27 -0.79 -8.71 8.12
N LEU A 28 -0.68 -7.42 8.37
CA LEU A 28 0.43 -6.85 9.12
C LEU A 28 0.02 -6.63 10.57
N ASN A 29 0.90 -7.00 11.50
CA ASN A 29 0.75 -6.70 12.91
C ASN A 29 1.36 -5.33 13.21
N TYR A 30 0.56 -4.49 13.84
CA TYR A 30 0.93 -3.15 14.26
C TYR A 30 0.90 -3.08 15.78
N GLU A 31 1.86 -2.38 16.36
CA GLU A 31 1.85 -2.03 17.78
C GLU A 31 1.55 -0.53 17.90
N ASP A 32 0.49 -0.19 18.62
CA ASP A 32 0.23 1.19 19.06
C ASP A 32 -0.07 1.22 20.55
N ASN A 33 0.63 2.10 21.28
CA ASN A 33 0.48 2.26 22.73
C ASN A 33 0.56 0.92 23.53
N GLY A 34 1.43 0.00 23.10
CA GLY A 34 1.62 -1.31 23.74
C GLY A 34 0.49 -2.32 23.48
N LYS A 35 -0.38 -2.06 22.50
CA LYS A 35 -1.37 -3.02 22.00
C LYS A 35 -1.02 -3.44 20.58
N GLU A 36 -0.95 -4.74 20.39
CA GLU A 36 -0.82 -5.35 19.07
C GLU A 36 -2.20 -5.54 18.43
N TYR A 37 -2.28 -5.25 17.14
CA TYR A 37 -3.46 -5.50 16.31
C TYR A 37 -3.06 -5.81 14.87
N ALA A 38 -3.77 -6.74 14.25
CA ALA A 38 -3.56 -7.11 12.86
C ALA A 38 -4.48 -6.30 11.93
N ARG A 39 -3.95 -5.81 10.79
CA ARG A 39 -4.77 -5.20 9.73
C ARG A 39 -4.32 -5.66 8.36
N THR A 40 -5.30 -5.99 7.52
CA THR A 40 -5.08 -6.29 6.11
C THR A 40 -4.61 -5.03 5.40
N THR A 41 -3.40 -5.12 4.83
CA THR A 41 -2.66 -3.99 4.28
C THR A 41 -2.20 -4.33 2.87
N MET A 42 -2.45 -3.43 1.93
CA MET A 42 -1.86 -3.49 0.59
C MET A 42 -0.42 -2.97 0.64
N VAL A 43 0.54 -3.80 0.29
CA VAL A 43 1.96 -3.46 0.30
C VAL A 43 2.40 -3.09 -1.12
N LEU A 44 2.84 -1.84 -1.29
CA LEU A 44 3.41 -1.29 -2.52
C LEU A 44 4.91 -1.10 -2.33
N VAL A 45 5.71 -1.71 -3.20
CA VAL A 45 7.17 -1.71 -3.09
C VAL A 45 7.80 -1.08 -4.32
N HIS A 46 8.63 -0.06 -4.13
CA HIS A 46 9.43 0.51 -5.21
C HIS A 46 10.79 1.04 -4.70
N PRO A 47 11.93 0.45 -5.12
CA PRO A 47 13.26 0.85 -4.64
C PRO A 47 13.61 2.33 -4.83
N ALA A 48 13.14 2.94 -5.91
CA ALA A 48 13.38 4.36 -6.18
C ALA A 48 12.60 5.31 -5.24
N TRP A 49 11.74 4.81 -4.36
CA TRP A 49 11.02 5.63 -3.39
C TRP A 49 11.83 5.91 -2.10
N THR A 50 13.08 5.43 -2.00
CA THR A 50 13.91 5.67 -0.80
C THR A 50 13.99 7.16 -0.43
N GLU A 51 14.42 8.03 -1.34
CA GLU A 51 14.54 9.48 -1.08
C GLU A 51 13.21 10.16 -0.68
N PRO A 52 12.09 9.98 -1.42
CA PRO A 52 10.83 10.61 -1.02
C PRO A 52 10.27 10.05 0.29
N LEU A 53 10.47 8.75 0.61
CA LEU A 53 10.02 8.17 1.88
C LEU A 53 10.87 8.65 3.07
N GLU A 54 12.16 8.89 2.88
CA GLU A 54 13.03 9.52 3.87
C GLU A 54 12.68 10.99 4.08
N ALA A 55 12.40 11.71 2.99
CA ALA A 55 12.03 13.11 3.05
C ALA A 55 10.63 13.31 3.62
N ALA A 56 9.72 12.35 3.49
CA ALA A 56 8.37 12.42 4.00
C ALA A 56 8.36 12.48 5.54
N GLY A 57 7.72 13.52 6.09
CA GLY A 57 7.68 13.76 7.52
C GLY A 57 6.43 14.52 7.94
N GLY A 58 5.97 14.22 9.15
CA GLY A 58 4.70 14.71 9.68
C GLY A 58 3.49 13.96 9.12
N GLU A 59 2.30 14.49 9.38
CA GLU A 59 1.06 13.90 8.87
C GLU A 59 0.95 14.07 7.34
N TYR A 60 0.12 13.24 6.72
CA TYR A 60 -0.26 13.38 5.32
C TYR A 60 -1.68 13.90 5.18
N SER A 61 -1.95 14.63 4.11
CA SER A 61 -3.32 14.96 3.70
C SER A 61 -4.04 13.67 3.31
N PRO A 62 -5.35 13.53 3.60
CA PRO A 62 -6.09 12.32 3.25
C PRO A 62 -5.81 11.87 1.81
N PRO A 63 -5.51 10.58 1.57
CA PRO A 63 -5.21 10.08 0.25
C PRO A 63 -6.39 10.33 -0.70
N THR A 64 -6.10 10.84 -1.89
CA THR A 64 -7.13 11.04 -2.92
C THR A 64 -6.82 10.20 -4.14
N TRP A 65 -7.85 9.53 -4.68
CA TRP A 65 -7.78 8.84 -5.95
C TRP A 65 -8.25 9.76 -7.07
N ALA A 66 -7.47 9.82 -8.15
CA ALA A 66 -7.85 10.48 -9.39
C ALA A 66 -7.86 9.45 -10.52
N TYR A 67 -8.80 9.59 -11.45
CA TYR A 67 -8.81 8.80 -12.68
C TYR A 67 -8.40 9.71 -13.83
N ASP A 68 -7.40 9.27 -14.61
CA ASP A 68 -6.98 9.92 -15.83
C ASP A 68 -7.64 9.21 -17.03
N PRO A 69 -8.63 9.84 -17.70
CA PRO A 69 -9.32 9.24 -18.84
C PRO A 69 -8.46 9.18 -20.11
N GLU A 70 -7.45 10.04 -20.25
CA GLU A 70 -6.59 10.04 -21.43
C GLU A 70 -5.59 8.89 -21.39
N ALA A 71 -5.05 8.62 -20.20
CA ALA A 71 -4.09 7.55 -19.96
C ALA A 71 -4.73 6.24 -19.45
N ASP A 72 -6.06 6.22 -19.26
CA ASP A 72 -6.86 5.07 -18.80
C ASP A 72 -6.28 4.44 -17.52
N MET A 73 -5.98 5.28 -16.51
CA MET A 73 -5.28 4.89 -15.28
C MET A 73 -5.84 5.56 -14.02
N TYR A 74 -5.60 4.95 -12.86
CA TYR A 74 -5.83 5.60 -11.57
C TYR A 74 -4.53 6.11 -10.97
N LEU A 75 -4.64 7.23 -10.25
CA LEU A 75 -3.55 7.83 -9.51
C LEU A 75 -3.97 7.93 -8.04
N LEU A 76 -3.21 7.27 -7.16
CA LEU A 76 -3.24 7.56 -5.73
C LEU A 76 -2.32 8.75 -5.46
N LEU A 77 -2.90 9.86 -5.05
CA LEU A 77 -2.18 11.10 -4.79
C LEU A 77 -1.93 11.25 -3.29
N LEU A 78 -0.66 11.16 -2.89
CA LEU A 78 -0.21 11.37 -1.53
C LEU A 78 0.54 12.70 -1.40
N LYS A 79 0.25 13.43 -0.32
CA LYS A 79 0.91 14.69 0.02
C LYS A 79 1.15 14.79 1.52
N TRP A 80 2.41 14.85 1.92
CA TRP A 80 2.82 15.09 3.30
C TRP A 80 2.77 16.59 3.64
N GLN A 81 2.59 16.92 4.92
CA GLN A 81 2.54 18.30 5.41
C GLN A 81 3.80 19.10 5.07
N ASN A 82 4.96 18.44 5.07
CA ASN A 82 6.23 19.05 4.70
C ASN A 82 6.39 19.31 3.19
N GLY A 83 5.38 19.00 2.38
CA GLY A 83 5.31 19.33 0.96
C GLY A 83 5.75 18.22 0.02
N VAL A 84 6.30 17.11 0.53
CA VAL A 84 6.61 15.92 -0.27
C VAL A 84 5.32 15.38 -0.91
N ARG A 85 5.42 15.00 -2.19
CA ARG A 85 4.31 14.41 -2.95
C ARG A 85 4.79 13.12 -3.59
N LEU A 86 3.97 12.09 -3.50
CA LEU A 86 4.22 10.81 -4.14
C LEU A 86 2.94 10.36 -4.87
N PRO A 87 2.81 10.65 -6.16
CA PRO A 87 1.76 10.06 -6.98
C PRO A 87 2.13 8.61 -7.31
N ILE A 88 1.19 7.70 -7.12
CA ILE A 88 1.33 6.28 -7.46
C ILE A 88 0.31 5.98 -8.55
N ALA A 89 0.77 5.50 -9.69
CA ALA A 89 -0.09 5.19 -10.83
C ALA A 89 -0.43 3.69 -10.87
N PHE A 90 -1.69 3.40 -11.14
CA PHE A 90 -2.23 2.06 -11.35
C PHE A 90 -2.75 2.00 -12.77
N SER A 91 -2.21 1.08 -13.55
CA SER A 91 -2.71 0.81 -14.90
C SER A 91 -4.17 0.37 -14.86
N LYS A 92 -4.85 0.40 -16.00
CA LYS A 92 -6.20 -0.14 -16.12
C LYS A 92 -6.38 -1.54 -15.57
N GLU A 93 -5.47 -2.43 -15.98
CA GLU A 93 -5.58 -3.84 -15.62
C GLU A 93 -5.46 -4.02 -14.11
N ASP A 94 -4.57 -3.25 -13.48
CA ASP A 94 -4.25 -3.40 -12.07
C ASP A 94 -5.27 -2.72 -11.17
N ALA A 95 -5.71 -1.52 -11.54
CA ALA A 95 -6.83 -0.88 -10.89
C ALA A 95 -8.13 -1.68 -11.09
N GLY A 96 -8.31 -2.33 -12.24
CA GLY A 96 -9.42 -3.24 -12.48
C GLY A 96 -9.41 -4.45 -11.55
N LYS A 97 -8.25 -5.10 -11.37
CA LYS A 97 -8.07 -6.17 -10.38
C LYS A 97 -8.37 -5.68 -8.97
N LEU A 98 -7.86 -4.51 -8.61
CA LEU A 98 -8.08 -3.91 -7.30
C LEU A 98 -9.58 -3.63 -7.05
N LEU A 99 -10.30 -3.12 -8.04
CA LEU A 99 -11.76 -2.92 -7.94
C LEU A 99 -12.54 -4.22 -7.74
N SER A 100 -12.04 -5.33 -8.28
CA SER A 100 -12.67 -6.65 -8.13
C SER A 100 -12.28 -7.38 -6.84
N ASP A 101 -11.35 -6.84 -6.06
CA ASP A 101 -10.84 -7.48 -4.85
C ASP A 101 -11.80 -7.27 -3.66
N GLU A 102 -12.10 -8.35 -2.93
CA GLU A 102 -13.02 -8.29 -1.80
C GLU A 102 -12.52 -7.38 -0.67
N TYR A 103 -11.20 -7.26 -0.49
CA TYR A 103 -10.60 -6.43 0.53
C TYR A 103 -10.87 -4.93 0.32
N VAL A 104 -11.09 -4.52 -0.92
CA VAL A 104 -11.32 -3.11 -1.30
C VAL A 104 -12.74 -2.64 -0.98
N ASN A 105 -13.67 -3.56 -0.71
CA ASN A 105 -15.04 -3.21 -0.32
C ASN A 105 -15.12 -2.50 1.04
N ASN A 106 -14.07 -2.57 1.84
CA ASN A 106 -13.93 -1.88 3.12
C ASN A 106 -12.75 -0.92 3.08
N PRO A 107 -12.66 0.07 4.00
CA PRO A 107 -11.41 0.81 4.20
C PRO A 107 -10.26 -0.16 4.47
N PHE A 108 -9.13 0.07 3.82
CA PHE A 108 -7.93 -0.77 3.92
C PHE A 108 -6.68 0.09 4.08
N ASP A 109 -5.60 -0.50 4.57
CA ASP A 109 -4.34 0.22 4.71
C ASP A 109 -3.46 0.02 3.49
N ILE A 110 -2.60 1.00 3.23
CA ILE A 110 -1.60 0.92 2.16
C ILE A 110 -0.23 1.18 2.77
N MET A 111 0.63 0.18 2.79
CA MET A 111 2.04 0.35 3.13
C MET A 111 2.83 0.63 1.86
N ILE A 112 3.47 1.79 1.79
CA ILE A 112 4.43 2.12 0.73
C ILE A 112 5.84 1.92 1.26
N SER A 113 6.68 1.19 0.53
CA SER A 113 8.00 0.80 0.98
C SER A 113 9.04 0.88 -0.14
N ASN A 114 10.29 1.16 0.22
CA ASN A 114 11.42 1.04 -0.72
C ASN A 114 11.90 -0.41 -0.90
N LYS A 115 11.51 -1.34 -0.02
CA LYS A 115 11.95 -2.75 -0.05
C LYS A 115 10.82 -3.71 0.25
N LYS A 116 11.03 -4.97 -0.15
CA LYS A 116 10.15 -6.07 0.24
C LYS A 116 10.21 -6.28 1.74
N LEU A 117 9.09 -6.70 2.30
CA LEU A 117 9.00 -7.09 3.70
C LEU A 117 9.40 -8.55 3.82
N THR A 118 10.31 -8.86 4.74
CA THR A 118 10.71 -10.23 5.06
C THR A 118 10.99 -10.31 6.56
N GLY A 119 10.26 -11.14 7.30
CA GLY A 119 10.47 -11.32 8.73
C GLY A 119 10.21 -10.04 9.55
N ASP A 120 10.98 -9.86 10.62
CA ASP A 120 10.82 -8.71 11.51
C ASP A 120 11.39 -7.42 10.87
N ILE A 121 10.48 -6.49 10.62
CA ILE A 121 10.72 -5.19 9.99
C ILE A 121 11.57 -4.28 10.90
N GLY A 122 11.51 -4.47 12.22
CA GLY A 122 12.16 -3.60 13.20
C GLY A 122 13.69 -3.61 13.17
N GLU A 123 14.30 -4.62 12.53
CA GLU A 123 15.75 -4.80 12.48
C GLU A 123 16.41 -4.24 11.21
N ASP A 124 15.64 -3.80 10.20
CA ASP A 124 16.17 -3.26 8.94
C ASP A 124 16.20 -1.72 8.94
N ASP A 125 17.37 -1.16 9.23
CA ASP A 125 17.65 0.29 9.22
C ASP A 125 17.64 0.92 7.82
N THR A 126 17.69 0.10 6.77
CA THR A 126 17.66 0.52 5.37
C THR A 126 16.26 0.45 4.75
N LEU A 127 15.30 -0.15 5.45
CA LEU A 127 13.90 -0.10 5.11
C LEU A 127 13.36 1.31 5.37
N LYS A 128 12.65 1.85 4.39
CA LYS A 128 11.93 3.12 4.45
C LYS A 128 10.51 2.85 4.02
N TYR A 129 9.57 3.17 4.89
CA TYR A 129 8.16 2.92 4.64
C TYR A 129 7.28 3.97 5.30
N HIS A 130 6.06 4.10 4.78
CA HIS A 130 4.97 4.83 5.40
C HIS A 130 3.70 4.00 5.26
N VAL A 131 2.83 4.05 6.26
CA VAL A 131 1.51 3.40 6.22
C VAL A 131 0.45 4.48 6.06
N ILE A 132 -0.38 4.31 5.04
CA ILE A 132 -1.54 5.14 4.75
C ILE A 132 -2.76 4.39 5.26
N TRP A 133 -3.32 4.90 6.35
CA TRP A 133 -4.44 4.31 7.05
C TRP A 133 -5.79 4.59 6.38
N ASP A 134 -6.68 3.61 6.43
CA ASP A 134 -8.10 3.72 6.06
C ASP A 134 -8.34 4.29 4.66
N ALA A 135 -7.49 3.92 3.70
CA ALA A 135 -7.66 4.26 2.30
C ALA A 135 -8.97 3.64 1.76
N LYS A 136 -9.64 4.39 0.88
CA LYS A 136 -10.87 3.96 0.20
C LYS A 136 -10.67 4.10 -1.29
N PHE A 137 -10.90 3.02 -2.02
CA PHE A 137 -10.83 3.02 -3.47
C PHE A 137 -12.19 2.61 -4.04
N SER A 138 -12.65 3.36 -5.04
CA SER A 138 -13.88 3.07 -5.74
C SER A 138 -13.77 3.51 -7.19
N LYS A 139 -14.58 2.87 -8.03
CA LYS A 139 -14.60 3.17 -9.47
C LYS A 139 -15.10 4.59 -9.71
N SER A 140 -14.30 5.36 -10.44
CA SER A 140 -14.65 6.65 -11.00
C SER A 140 -15.83 6.51 -11.97
N PRO A 141 -16.83 7.42 -11.92
CA PRO A 141 -17.90 7.48 -12.92
C PRO A 141 -17.39 7.71 -14.35
N GLN A 142 -16.15 8.20 -14.50
CA GLN A 142 -15.51 8.44 -15.79
C GLN A 142 -14.81 7.19 -16.35
N ALA A 143 -14.59 6.16 -15.53
CA ALA A 143 -13.97 4.91 -15.97
C ALA A 143 -15.01 4.04 -16.68
N ALA A 144 -14.87 3.91 -18.00
CA ALA A 144 -15.73 3.07 -18.84
C ALA A 144 -15.40 1.57 -18.73
N TRP A 145 -15.05 1.11 -17.52
CA TRP A 145 -14.68 -0.29 -17.26
C TRP A 145 -15.93 -1.10 -16.89
N PRO A 146 -15.91 -2.43 -16.96
CA PRO A 146 -16.97 -3.26 -16.40
C PRO A 146 -17.16 -2.96 -14.91
N GLU A 147 -18.36 -3.20 -14.38
CA GLU A 147 -18.56 -3.32 -12.93
C GLU A 147 -18.06 -4.69 -12.43
#